data_AF-A0A968FT42-F1
#
_entry.id   AF-A0A968FT42-F1
#
_cell.length_a   1.000
_cell.length_b   1.000
_cell.length_c   1.000
_cell.angle_alpha   90.00
_cell.angle_beta   90.00
_cell.angle_gamma   90.00
#
_symmetry.space_group_name_H-M   'P 1'
#
loop_
_entity.id
_entity.type
_entity.pdbx_description
1 polymer ?
#
loop_
_entity_poly.entity_id
_entity_poly.type
_entity_poly.pdbx_seq_one_letter_code
_entity_poly.pdbx_strand_id
1 'polypeptide(L)'
;GRDLREVGLNHIEHAIQEGAPSTPLAMKTLAWFYIAEQINPDNEELSRNHPLSPEYARVRAHTLMDQFEKKFLRDLPGDLPGNKELEMMKAIQFVLDGHFRRAQKSFQKILDICDYLIQVKGMPLNPQLVDSVKEGIKFCDLMLLQPDPAREQEVRAACRKIHSQLEFLQSGGSMVEYDAKKIRSELHAVFAGALTGLSKKMDC
;
A
#
# COMPACT_ATOMS: atom_id res chain seq x y z
N GLY A 1 -19.73 -1.78 -24.82
CA GLY A 1 -20.28 -1.00 -23.69
C GLY A 1 -19.16 -0.17 -23.10
N ARG A 2 -19.46 0.90 -22.35
CA ARG A 2 -18.42 1.63 -21.59
C ARG A 2 -17.96 0.76 -20.42
N ASP A 3 -16.69 0.79 -20.09
CA ASP A 3 -16.15 0.08 -18.94
C ASP A 3 -16.80 0.64 -17.65
N LEU A 4 -17.42 -0.22 -16.85
CA LEU A 4 -18.10 0.18 -15.62
C LEU A 4 -17.13 0.77 -14.60
N ARG A 5 -15.85 0.38 -14.64
CA ARG A 5 -14.78 0.95 -13.83
C ARG A 5 -14.57 2.42 -14.16
N GLU A 6 -14.48 2.72 -15.45
CA GLU A 6 -14.32 4.10 -15.94
C GLU A 6 -15.55 4.96 -15.60
N VAL A 7 -16.75 4.40 -15.75
CA VAL A 7 -18.00 5.09 -15.37
C VAL A 7 -18.03 5.41 -13.88
N GLY A 8 -17.67 4.45 -13.02
CA GLY A 8 -17.60 4.63 -11.58
C GLY A 8 -16.56 5.68 -11.17
N LEU A 9 -15.37 5.62 -11.76
CA LEU A 9 -14.30 6.60 -11.58
C LEU A 9 -14.77 8.01 -11.92
N ASN A 10 -15.37 8.19 -13.09
CA ASN A 10 -15.87 9.49 -13.55
C ASN A 10 -16.93 10.05 -12.60
N HIS A 11 -17.81 9.19 -12.06
CA HIS A 11 -18.83 9.63 -11.11
C HIS A 11 -18.23 10.12 -9.79
N ILE A 12 -17.22 9.42 -9.25
CA ILE A 12 -16.56 9.82 -8.01
C ILE A 12 -15.74 11.10 -8.23
N GLU A 13 -15.03 11.22 -9.35
CA GLU A 13 -14.31 12.45 -9.70
C GLU A 13 -15.24 13.66 -9.77
N HIS A 14 -16.40 13.50 -10.42
CA HIS A 14 -17.38 14.55 -10.52
C HIS A 14 -17.93 14.97 -9.14
N ALA A 15 -18.27 14.00 -8.29
CA ALA A 15 -18.75 14.29 -6.92
C ALA A 15 -17.72 15.05 -6.07
N ILE A 16 -16.43 14.77 -6.24
CA ILE A 16 -15.33 15.50 -5.58
C ILE A 16 -15.25 16.94 -6.12
N GLN A 17 -15.36 17.13 -7.44
CA GLN A 17 -15.30 18.43 -8.10
C GLN A 17 -16.47 19.34 -7.68
N GLU A 18 -17.67 18.77 -7.53
CA GLU A 18 -18.86 19.49 -7.07
C GLU A 18 -18.84 19.78 -5.56
N GLY A 19 -17.82 19.31 -4.83
CA GLY A 19 -17.67 19.57 -3.41
C GLY A 19 -18.71 18.86 -2.56
N ALA A 20 -19.12 17.65 -2.95
CA ALA A 20 -20.08 16.85 -2.18
C ALA A 20 -19.64 16.70 -0.71
N PRO A 21 -20.56 16.66 0.27
CA PRO A 21 -20.20 16.48 1.68
C PRO A 21 -19.34 15.24 1.96
N SER A 22 -19.48 14.21 1.12
CA SER A 22 -18.69 12.97 1.16
C SER A 22 -17.27 13.09 0.56
N THR A 23 -16.83 14.29 0.16
CA THR A 23 -15.52 14.52 -0.50
C THR A 23 -14.34 13.82 0.21
N PRO A 24 -14.18 13.88 1.55
CA PRO A 24 -13.06 13.19 2.20
C PRO A 24 -13.07 11.68 1.98
N LEU A 25 -14.24 11.05 2.05
CA LEU A 25 -14.39 9.62 1.80
C LEU A 25 -14.19 9.32 0.32
N ALA A 26 -14.82 10.08 -0.56
CA ALA A 26 -14.71 9.93 -2.01
C ALA A 26 -13.26 10.01 -2.50
N MET A 27 -12.46 10.96 -1.99
CA MET A 27 -11.04 11.08 -2.33
C MET A 27 -10.22 9.87 -1.90
N LYS A 28 -10.45 9.34 -0.68
CA LYS A 28 -9.77 8.12 -0.22
C LYS A 28 -10.17 6.90 -1.05
N THR A 29 -11.47 6.73 -1.29
CA THR A 29 -11.99 5.65 -2.14
C THR A 29 -11.39 5.71 -3.54
N LEU A 30 -11.31 6.90 -4.13
CA LEU A 30 -10.75 7.09 -5.46
C LEU A 30 -9.23 6.86 -5.49
N ALA A 31 -8.50 7.29 -4.46
CA ALA A 31 -7.07 7.00 -4.34
C ALA A 31 -6.81 5.48 -4.27
N TRP A 32 -7.58 4.75 -3.45
CA TRP A 32 -7.52 3.28 -3.40
C TRP A 32 -7.87 2.63 -4.73
N PHE A 33 -8.89 3.14 -5.41
CA PHE A 33 -9.26 2.67 -6.73
C PHE A 33 -8.10 2.80 -7.71
N TYR A 34 -7.46 3.96 -7.77
CA TYR A 34 -6.28 4.17 -8.63
C TYR A 34 -5.06 3.33 -8.20
N ILE A 35 -4.87 3.03 -6.92
CA ILE A 35 -3.84 2.08 -6.47
C ILE A 35 -4.14 0.68 -7.01
N ALA A 36 -5.41 0.24 -6.97
CA ALA A 36 -5.81 -1.06 -7.48
C ALA A 36 -5.68 -1.15 -9.01
N GLU A 37 -6.06 -0.11 -9.76
CA GLU A 37 -5.97 -0.14 -11.22
C GLU A 37 -4.52 -0.18 -11.74
N GLN A 38 -3.52 0.20 -10.93
CA GLN A 38 -2.09 0.04 -11.26
C GLN A 38 -1.65 -1.43 -11.31
N ILE A 39 -2.32 -2.31 -10.59
CA ILE A 39 -1.95 -3.72 -10.42
C ILE A 39 -2.96 -4.67 -11.05
N ASN A 40 -3.97 -4.11 -11.72
CA ASN A 40 -4.97 -4.88 -12.42
C ASN A 40 -4.40 -5.37 -13.76
N PRO A 41 -4.30 -6.69 -14.00
CA PRO A 41 -3.71 -7.23 -15.23
C PRO A 41 -4.49 -6.83 -16.49
N ASP A 42 -5.79 -6.55 -16.37
CA ASP A 42 -6.63 -6.11 -17.50
C ASP A 42 -6.19 -4.73 -18.05
N ASN A 43 -5.34 -4.01 -17.33
CA ASN A 43 -4.90 -2.66 -17.68
C ASN A 43 -3.48 -2.60 -18.26
N GLU A 44 -2.73 -3.71 -18.30
CA GLU A 44 -1.30 -3.73 -18.63
C GLU A 44 -1.00 -3.15 -20.03
N GLU A 45 -1.88 -3.39 -21.00
CA GLU A 45 -1.71 -2.95 -22.39
C GLU A 45 -2.39 -1.61 -22.71
N LEU A 46 -3.00 -0.96 -21.71
CA LEU A 46 -3.69 0.31 -21.95
C LEU A 46 -2.69 1.43 -22.24
N SER A 47 -3.05 2.29 -23.19
CA SER A 47 -2.22 3.47 -23.50
C SER A 47 -2.08 4.37 -22.27
N ARG A 48 -0.94 5.03 -22.09
CA ARG A 48 -0.63 5.91 -20.94
C ARG A 48 -1.65 7.02 -20.64
N ASN A 49 -2.44 7.42 -21.64
CA ASN A 49 -3.46 8.47 -21.48
C ASN A 49 -4.84 7.89 -21.12
N HIS A 50 -4.98 6.57 -21.10
CA HIS A 50 -6.22 5.92 -20.71
C HIS A 50 -6.44 6.09 -19.20
N PRO A 51 -7.65 6.47 -18.74
CA PRO A 51 -7.93 6.72 -17.31
C PRO A 51 -7.64 5.53 -16.37
N LEU A 52 -7.69 4.31 -16.91
CA LEU A 52 -7.39 3.07 -16.18
C LEU A 52 -5.97 2.56 -16.41
N SER A 53 -5.14 3.23 -17.22
CA SER A 53 -3.75 2.78 -17.42
C SER A 53 -2.95 2.88 -16.11
N PRO A 54 -1.98 1.97 -15.88
CA PRO A 54 -1.16 2.02 -14.67
C PRO A 54 -0.45 3.35 -14.48
N GLU A 55 0.09 3.96 -15.55
CA GLU A 55 0.76 5.25 -15.43
C GLU A 55 -0.17 6.40 -15.06
N TYR A 56 -1.36 6.47 -15.68
CA TYR A 56 -2.35 7.49 -15.32
C TYR A 56 -2.83 7.29 -13.89
N ALA A 57 -3.17 6.06 -13.52
CA ALA A 57 -3.64 5.70 -12.19
C ALA A 57 -2.61 6.05 -11.11
N ARG A 58 -1.33 5.77 -11.34
CA ARG A 58 -0.24 6.18 -10.45
C ARG A 58 -0.20 7.67 -10.18
N VAL A 59 -0.25 8.50 -11.24
CA VAL A 59 -0.23 9.96 -11.11
C VAL A 59 -1.46 10.47 -10.34
N ARG A 60 -2.64 9.91 -10.64
CA ARG A 60 -3.88 10.29 -9.95
C ARG A 60 -3.90 9.88 -8.48
N ALA A 61 -3.44 8.68 -8.14
CA ALA A 61 -3.33 8.21 -6.76
C ALA A 61 -2.47 9.18 -5.92
N HIS A 62 -1.26 9.51 -6.39
CA HIS A 62 -0.39 10.50 -5.74
C HIS A 62 -1.08 11.87 -5.59
N THR A 63 -1.71 12.36 -6.66
CA THR A 63 -2.41 13.65 -6.64
C THR A 63 -3.53 13.69 -5.60
N LEU A 64 -4.33 12.63 -5.51
CA LEU A 64 -5.45 12.55 -4.57
C LEU A 64 -4.98 12.44 -3.12
N MET A 65 -3.94 11.64 -2.85
CA MET A 65 -3.33 11.53 -1.52
C MET A 65 -2.80 12.89 -1.04
N ASP A 66 -2.07 13.60 -1.90
CA ASP A 66 -1.53 14.94 -1.59
C ASP A 66 -2.64 15.97 -1.36
N GLN A 67 -3.69 15.96 -2.19
CA GLN A 67 -4.83 16.85 -2.02
C GLN A 67 -5.60 16.55 -0.73
N PHE A 68 -5.80 15.26 -0.42
CA PHE A 68 -6.48 14.83 0.80
C PHE A 68 -5.72 15.29 2.05
N GLU A 69 -4.40 15.08 2.07
CA GLU A 69 -3.54 15.52 3.17
C GLU A 69 -3.61 17.05 3.37
N LYS A 70 -3.46 17.81 2.28
CA LYS A 70 -3.50 19.28 2.32
C LYS A 70 -4.85 19.82 2.79
N LYS A 71 -5.95 19.23 2.33
CA LYS A 71 -7.30 19.75 2.57
C LYS A 71 -7.87 19.34 3.93
N PHE A 72 -7.52 18.16 4.43
CA PHE A 72 -8.18 17.58 5.61
C PHE A 72 -7.27 17.26 6.78
N LEU A 73 -5.94 17.18 6.56
CA LEU A 73 -5.01 16.72 7.59
C LEU A 73 -3.95 17.74 8.00
N ARG A 74 -3.80 18.86 7.27
CA ARG A 74 -2.78 19.87 7.57
C ARG A 74 -3.04 20.59 8.91
N ASP A 75 -4.30 20.85 9.23
CA ASP A 75 -4.71 21.61 10.42
C ASP A 75 -5.42 20.72 11.44
N LEU A 76 -4.88 19.52 11.68
CA LEU A 76 -5.46 18.60 12.67
C LEU A 76 -5.29 19.17 14.08
N PRO A 77 -6.36 19.19 14.90
CA PRO A 77 -6.27 19.67 16.28
C PRO A 77 -5.49 18.70 17.18
N GLY A 78 -4.57 19.24 17.97
CA GLY A 78 -3.84 18.54 19.04
C GLY A 78 -2.68 17.66 18.56
N ASP A 79 -2.25 16.73 19.42
CA ASP A 79 -1.10 15.84 19.20
C ASP A 79 -1.41 14.62 18.30
N LEU A 80 -2.32 14.76 17.33
CA LEU A 80 -2.69 13.62 16.48
C LEU A 80 -1.49 13.24 15.57
N PRO A 81 -0.95 12.01 15.65
CA PRO A 81 0.27 11.66 14.92
C PRO A 81 0.07 11.54 13.39
N GLY A 82 -1.18 11.49 12.93
CA GLY A 82 -1.52 11.50 11.52
C GLY A 82 -2.77 10.67 11.20
N ASN A 83 -2.94 10.35 9.91
CA ASN A 83 -4.05 9.54 9.41
C ASN A 83 -3.56 8.16 8.95
N LYS A 84 -4.05 7.12 9.61
CA LYS A 84 -3.68 5.72 9.37
C LYS A 84 -3.92 5.26 7.93
N GLU A 85 -5.07 5.61 7.35
CA GLU A 85 -5.43 5.17 5.99
C GLU A 85 -4.58 5.86 4.93
N LEU A 86 -4.30 7.15 5.10
CA LEU A 86 -3.40 7.87 4.20
C LEU A 86 -1.99 7.27 4.23
N GLU A 87 -1.46 6.98 5.41
CA GLU A 87 -0.14 6.35 5.52
C GLU A 87 -0.12 4.94 4.93
N MET A 88 -1.22 4.18 5.03
CA MET A 88 -1.34 2.88 4.36
C MET A 88 -1.30 3.02 2.84
N MET A 89 -2.07 3.95 2.26
CA MET A 89 -2.03 4.22 0.82
C MET A 89 -0.63 4.64 0.35
N LYS A 90 0.04 5.51 1.12
CA LYS A 90 1.44 5.92 0.85
C LYS A 90 2.40 4.75 0.91
N ALA A 91 2.30 3.90 1.94
CA ALA A 91 3.17 2.74 2.10
C ALA A 91 3.07 1.80 0.88
N ILE A 92 1.86 1.48 0.45
CA ILE A 92 1.61 0.62 -0.71
C ILE A 92 2.09 1.27 -1.99
N GLN A 93 1.79 2.54 -2.21
CA GLN A 93 2.28 3.25 -3.39
C GLN A 93 3.82 3.27 -3.44
N PHE A 94 4.50 3.40 -2.30
CA PHE A 94 5.96 3.27 -2.25
C PHE A 94 6.46 1.86 -2.53
N VAL A 95 5.72 0.82 -2.14
CA VAL A 95 6.05 -0.56 -2.54
C VAL A 95 5.94 -0.72 -4.06
N LEU A 96 4.84 -0.25 -4.65
CA LEU A 96 4.63 -0.28 -6.11
C LEU A 96 5.71 0.50 -6.87
N ASP A 97 6.15 1.64 -6.31
CA ASP A 97 7.19 2.48 -6.88
C ASP A 97 8.62 1.93 -6.63
N GLY A 98 8.77 0.81 -5.91
CA GLY A 98 10.07 0.24 -5.54
C GLY A 98 10.85 1.05 -4.49
N HIS A 99 10.20 1.99 -3.81
CA HIS A 99 10.76 2.87 -2.80
C HIS A 99 10.66 2.28 -1.38
N PHE A 100 11.23 1.09 -1.17
CA PHE A 100 11.07 0.30 0.06
C PHE A 100 11.44 1.02 1.36
N ARG A 101 12.45 1.91 1.35
CA ARG A 101 12.80 2.72 2.53
C ARG A 101 11.72 3.75 2.88
N ARG A 102 11.01 4.29 1.90
CA ARG A 102 9.88 5.20 2.12
C ARG A 102 8.65 4.41 2.57
N ALA A 103 8.39 3.25 1.96
CA ALA A 103 7.33 2.34 2.38
C ALA A 103 7.47 1.95 3.85
N GLN A 104 8.67 1.53 4.26
CA GLN A 104 8.98 1.19 5.65
C GLN A 104 8.64 2.32 6.63
N LYS A 105 9.03 3.56 6.31
CA LYS A 105 8.74 4.72 7.15
C LYS A 105 7.23 4.95 7.29
N SER A 106 6.46 4.81 6.22
CA SER A 106 5.01 4.93 6.28
C SER A 106 4.38 3.78 7.08
N PHE A 107 4.85 2.54 6.93
CA PHE A 107 4.39 1.43 7.78
C PHE A 107 4.72 1.66 9.27
N GLN A 108 5.91 2.16 9.60
CA GLN A 108 6.26 2.51 10.98
C GLN A 108 5.32 3.58 11.54
N LYS A 109 5.05 4.63 10.76
CA LYS A 109 4.12 5.69 11.17
C LYS A 109 2.70 5.16 11.39
N ILE A 110 2.26 4.13 10.65
CA ILE A 110 0.99 3.45 10.91
C ILE A 110 1.00 2.79 12.30
N LEU A 111 2.08 2.12 12.69
CA LEU A 111 2.19 1.54 14.04
C LEU A 111 2.13 2.63 15.12
N ASP A 112 2.87 3.72 14.93
CA ASP A 112 2.87 4.84 15.89
C ASP A 112 1.45 5.45 16.05
N ILE A 113 0.70 5.57 14.95
CA ILE A 113 -0.71 6.00 14.97
C ILE A 113 -1.59 4.97 15.69
N CYS A 114 -1.43 3.68 15.41
CA CYS A 114 -2.18 2.61 16.08
C CYS A 114 -1.94 2.60 17.59
N ASP A 115 -0.68 2.73 18.02
CA ASP A 115 -0.30 2.77 19.43
C ASP A 115 -0.92 3.99 20.13
N TYR A 116 -0.90 5.16 19.49
CA TYR A 116 -1.59 6.35 20.01
C TYR A 116 -3.11 6.11 20.17
N LEU A 117 -3.76 5.53 19.16
CA LEU A 117 -5.20 5.25 19.21
C LEU A 117 -5.55 4.29 20.34
N ILE A 118 -4.73 3.25 20.56
CA ILE A 118 -4.95 2.26 21.62
C ILE A 118 -4.67 2.88 23.00
N GLN A 119 -3.48 3.46 23.19
CA GLN A 119 -2.98 3.87 24.51
C GLN A 119 -3.55 5.21 24.98
N VAL A 120 -3.72 6.17 24.07
CA VAL A 120 -4.14 7.54 24.40
C VAL A 120 -5.64 7.73 24.20
N LYS A 121 -6.22 7.15 23.14
CA LYS A 121 -7.65 7.28 22.84
C LYS A 121 -8.50 6.11 23.35
N GLY A 122 -7.89 5.04 23.86
CA GLY A 122 -8.62 3.85 24.35
C GLY A 122 -9.42 3.15 23.24
N MET A 123 -9.04 3.34 21.98
CA MET A 123 -9.78 2.83 20.83
C MET A 123 -9.33 1.39 20.54
N PRO A 124 -10.24 0.39 20.60
CA PRO A 124 -9.89 -0.96 20.21
C PRO A 124 -9.63 -1.02 18.69
N LEU A 125 -8.50 -1.60 18.31
CA LEU A 125 -8.13 -1.85 16.92
C LEU A 125 -8.09 -3.34 16.65
N ASN A 126 -8.39 -3.73 15.40
CA ASN A 126 -8.22 -5.11 14.95
C ASN A 126 -6.73 -5.51 15.06
N PRO A 127 -6.37 -6.53 15.86
CA PRO A 127 -4.97 -6.98 15.99
C PRO A 127 -4.35 -7.39 14.65
N GLN A 128 -5.14 -7.98 13.75
CA GLN A 128 -4.67 -8.41 12.43
C GLN A 128 -4.14 -7.25 11.58
N LEU A 129 -4.68 -6.05 11.78
CA LEU A 129 -4.17 -4.85 11.10
C LEU A 129 -2.76 -4.51 11.56
N VAL A 130 -2.53 -4.53 12.88
CA VAL A 130 -1.21 -4.23 13.46
C VAL A 130 -0.20 -5.29 13.03
N ASP A 131 -0.59 -6.56 13.03
CA ASP A 131 0.28 -7.66 12.61
C ASP A 131 0.60 -7.57 11.11
N SER A 132 -0.38 -7.28 10.26
CA SER A 132 -0.15 -7.08 8.82
C SER A 132 0.85 -5.95 8.56
N VAL A 133 0.72 -4.82 9.27
CA VAL A 133 1.65 -3.68 9.15
C VAL A 133 3.07 -4.08 9.56
N LYS A 134 3.24 -4.86 10.63
CA LYS A 134 4.55 -5.38 11.04
C LYS A 134 5.16 -6.29 9.96
N GLU A 135 4.35 -7.11 9.30
CA GLU A 135 4.80 -7.92 8.17
C GLU A 135 5.22 -7.04 6.97
N GLY A 136 4.47 -5.96 6.70
CA GLY A 136 4.86 -4.94 5.72
C GLY A 136 6.22 -4.29 6.00
N ILE A 137 6.54 -4.02 7.28
CA ILE A 137 7.87 -3.54 7.70
C ILE A 137 8.94 -4.60 7.42
N LYS A 138 8.71 -5.85 7.85
CA LYS A 138 9.64 -6.96 7.59
C LYS A 138 9.91 -7.15 6.11
N PHE A 139 8.87 -7.03 5.27
CA PHE A 139 9.03 -7.07 3.82
C PHE A 139 9.96 -5.96 3.34
N CYS A 140 9.74 -4.73 3.78
CA CYS A 140 10.61 -3.62 3.39
C CYS A 140 12.06 -3.84 3.86
N ASP A 141 12.26 -4.38 5.06
CA ASP A 141 13.59 -4.77 5.56
C ASP A 141 14.28 -5.77 4.64
N LEU A 142 13.56 -6.82 4.20
CA LEU A 142 14.09 -7.81 3.28
C LEU A 142 14.45 -7.19 1.92
N MET A 143 13.60 -6.34 1.37
CA MET A 143 13.86 -5.67 0.10
C MET A 143 15.05 -4.70 0.16
N LEU A 144 15.42 -4.24 1.36
CA LEU A 144 16.58 -3.38 1.61
C LEU A 144 17.84 -4.16 2.01
N LEU A 145 17.77 -5.49 2.18
CA LEU A 145 18.93 -6.31 2.52
C LEU A 145 19.98 -6.26 1.42
N GLN A 146 21.23 -6.13 1.86
CA GLN A 146 22.42 -6.22 1.01
C GLN A 146 23.43 -7.14 1.73
N PRO A 147 23.22 -8.46 1.75
CA PRO A 147 24.18 -9.37 2.35
C PRO A 147 25.47 -9.38 1.51
N ASP A 148 26.61 -9.56 2.18
CA ASP A 148 27.89 -9.71 1.49
C ASP A 148 27.91 -11.04 0.72
N PRO A 149 28.03 -11.06 -0.62
CA PRO A 149 28.07 -12.30 -1.39
C PRO A 149 29.25 -13.20 -1.01
N ALA A 150 30.33 -12.65 -0.46
CA ALA A 150 31.47 -13.43 0.01
C ALA A 150 31.19 -14.15 1.34
N ARG A 151 30.11 -13.78 2.05
CA ARG A 151 29.73 -14.35 3.34
C ARG A 151 28.52 -15.25 3.18
N GLU A 152 28.79 -16.51 2.84
CA GLU A 152 27.75 -17.52 2.60
C GLU A 152 26.70 -17.63 3.73
N GLN A 153 27.13 -17.46 4.99
CA GLN A 153 26.21 -17.51 6.13
C GLN A 153 25.20 -16.35 6.16
N GLU A 154 25.61 -15.15 5.71
CA GLU A 154 24.72 -13.98 5.62
C GLU A 154 23.70 -14.18 4.49
N VAL A 155 24.14 -14.68 3.34
CA VAL A 155 23.26 -15.01 2.20
C VAL A 155 22.25 -16.09 2.60
N ARG A 156 22.69 -17.21 3.20
CA ARG A 156 21.79 -18.28 3.70
C ARG A 156 20.80 -17.77 4.75
N ALA A 157 21.22 -16.86 5.63
CA ALA A 157 20.32 -16.26 6.62
C ALA A 157 19.26 -15.38 5.95
N ALA A 158 19.63 -14.60 4.95
CA ALA A 158 18.68 -13.80 4.18
C ALA A 158 17.71 -14.67 3.36
N CYS A 159 18.20 -15.70 2.68
CA CYS A 159 17.36 -16.66 1.95
C CYS A 159 16.30 -17.30 2.85
N ARG A 160 16.66 -17.72 4.06
CA ARG A 160 15.69 -18.28 5.03
C ARG A 160 14.59 -17.29 5.40
N LYS A 161 14.91 -16.00 5.55
CA LYS A 161 13.90 -14.97 5.85
C LYS A 161 12.99 -14.72 4.66
N ILE A 162 13.52 -14.70 3.44
CA ILE A 162 12.74 -14.56 2.20
C ILE A 162 11.76 -15.72 2.06
N HIS A 163 12.25 -16.97 2.21
CA HIS A 163 11.41 -18.17 2.17
C HIS A 163 10.32 -18.15 3.23
N SER A 164 10.66 -17.81 4.48
CA SER A 164 9.68 -17.70 5.56
C SER A 164 8.59 -16.68 5.26
N GLN A 165 8.93 -15.56 4.62
CA GLN A 165 7.94 -14.55 4.26
C GLN A 165 7.07 -14.98 3.06
N LEU A 166 7.64 -15.71 2.09
CA LEU A 166 6.87 -16.34 1.01
C LEU A 166 5.90 -17.39 1.55
N GLU A 167 6.33 -18.23 2.50
CA GLU A 167 5.47 -19.22 3.15
C GLU A 167 4.34 -18.56 3.93
N PHE A 168 4.63 -17.48 4.67
CA PHE A 168 3.62 -16.69 5.38
C PHE A 168 2.52 -16.22 4.42
N LEU A 169 2.92 -15.63 3.29
CA LEU A 169 2.02 -15.20 2.22
C LEU A 169 1.20 -16.38 1.65
N GLN A 170 1.84 -17.47 1.27
CA GLN A 170 1.17 -18.67 0.75
C GLN A 170 0.17 -19.31 1.73
N SER A 171 0.42 -19.20 3.03
CA SER A 171 -0.47 -19.69 4.10
C SER A 171 -1.71 -18.80 4.34
N GLY A 172 -1.86 -17.72 3.57
CA GLY A 172 -2.96 -16.76 3.71
C GLY A 172 -2.64 -15.56 4.60
N GLY A 173 -1.38 -15.39 5.00
CA GLY A 173 -0.91 -14.18 5.66
C GLY A 173 -1.03 -12.96 4.77
N SER A 174 -1.23 -11.79 5.37
CA SER A 174 -1.34 -10.52 4.65
C SER A 174 -0.36 -9.49 5.17
N MET A 175 0.21 -8.71 4.25
CA MET A 175 1.04 -7.54 4.55
C MET A 175 0.17 -6.29 4.77
N VAL A 176 -1.07 -6.33 4.30
CA VAL A 176 -2.03 -5.23 4.37
C VAL A 176 -3.42 -5.81 4.58
N GLU A 177 -4.08 -5.42 5.67
CA GLU A 177 -5.49 -5.76 5.85
C GLU A 177 -6.37 -4.74 5.11
N TYR A 178 -7.18 -5.23 4.16
CA TYR A 178 -8.11 -4.42 3.38
C TYR A 178 -9.38 -5.21 3.09
N ASP A 179 -10.54 -4.56 3.26
CA ASP A 179 -11.85 -5.22 3.24
C ASP A 179 -12.21 -5.80 1.86
N ALA A 180 -11.74 -5.18 0.78
CA ALA A 180 -12.01 -5.66 -0.57
C ALA A 180 -11.13 -6.87 -0.91
N LYS A 181 -11.72 -8.08 -0.88
CA LYS A 181 -11.02 -9.35 -1.16
C LYS A 181 -10.21 -9.34 -2.46
N LYS A 182 -10.74 -8.75 -3.54
CA LYS A 182 -10.06 -8.66 -4.85
C LYS A 182 -8.77 -7.84 -4.73
N ILE A 183 -8.86 -6.62 -4.21
CA ILE A 183 -7.73 -5.72 -4.01
C ILE A 183 -6.69 -6.34 -3.07
N ARG A 184 -7.13 -6.98 -1.99
CA ARG A 184 -6.23 -7.71 -1.08
C ARG A 184 -5.46 -8.81 -1.79
N SER A 185 -6.10 -9.58 -2.69
CA SER A 185 -5.44 -10.63 -3.47
C SER A 185 -4.43 -10.07 -4.47
N GLU A 186 -4.73 -8.94 -5.10
CA GLU A 186 -3.83 -8.29 -6.07
C GLU A 186 -2.63 -7.67 -5.34
N LEU A 187 -2.85 -7.00 -4.20
CA LEU A 187 -1.76 -6.50 -3.34
C LEU A 187 -0.86 -7.64 -2.87
N HIS A 188 -1.45 -8.77 -2.47
CA HIS A 188 -0.69 -9.96 -2.11
C HIS A 188 0.20 -10.43 -3.27
N ALA A 189 -0.31 -10.48 -4.50
CA ALA A 189 0.49 -10.83 -5.67
C ALA A 189 1.69 -9.89 -5.88
N VAL A 190 1.55 -8.58 -5.60
CA VAL A 190 2.66 -7.61 -5.66
C VAL A 190 3.77 -7.99 -4.67
N PHE A 191 3.43 -8.21 -3.40
CA PHE A 191 4.42 -8.57 -2.37
C PHE A 191 5.10 -9.91 -2.69
N ALA A 192 4.32 -10.91 -3.09
CA ALA A 192 4.83 -12.23 -3.49
C ALA A 192 5.75 -12.15 -4.71
N GLY A 193 5.38 -11.35 -5.71
CA GLY A 193 6.19 -11.10 -6.91
C GLY A 193 7.53 -10.46 -6.59
N ALA A 194 7.52 -9.42 -5.74
CA ALA A 194 8.74 -8.74 -5.30
C ALA A 194 9.69 -9.68 -4.52
N LEU A 195 9.15 -10.49 -3.61
CA LEU A 195 9.94 -11.48 -2.87
C LEU A 195 10.49 -12.59 -3.76
N THR A 196 9.70 -13.06 -4.72
CA THR A 196 10.16 -14.06 -5.71
C THR A 196 11.30 -13.50 -6.55
N GLY A 197 11.20 -12.22 -6.95
CA GLY A 197 12.27 -11.52 -7.66
C GLY A 197 13.54 -11.38 -6.81
N LEU A 198 13.39 -11.05 -5.53
CA LEU A 198 14.51 -10.98 -4.59
C LEU A 198 15.18 -12.34 -4.38
N SER A 199 14.39 -13.42 -4.21
CA SER A 199 14.88 -14.80 -4.09
C SER A 199 15.78 -15.16 -5.27
N LYS A 200 15.26 -15.00 -6.50
CA LYS A 200 16.01 -15.27 -7.73
C LYS A 200 17.30 -14.44 -7.84
N LYS A 201 17.26 -13.16 -7.44
CA LYS A 201 18.44 -12.28 -7.47
C LYS A 201 19.53 -12.74 -6.50
N MET A 202 19.14 -13.36 -5.39
CA MET A 202 20.04 -13.80 -4.33
C MET A 202 20.49 -15.27 -4.46
N ASP A 203 20.05 -15.95 -5.53
CA ASP A 203 20.24 -17.40 -5.72
C ASP A 203 19.72 -18.20 -4.52
N CYS A 204 18.58 -17.74 -4.00
CA CYS A 204 17.67 -18.48 -3.15
C CYS A 204 16.58 -19.09 -4.06
#